data_AF-A0A9P5QMR9-F1
#
_entry.id   AF-A0A9P5QMR9-F1
#
_cell.length_a   1.000
_cell.length_b   1.000
_cell.length_c   1.000
_cell.angle_alpha   90.00
_cell.angle_beta   90.00
_cell.angle_gamma   90.00
#
_symmetry.space_group_name_H-M   'P 1'
#
loop_
_entity.id
_entity.type
_entity.pdbx_description
1 polymer ?
#
loop_
_entity_poly.entity_id
_entity_poly.type
_entity_poly.pdbx_seq_one_letter_code
_entity_poly.pdbx_strand_id
1 'polypeptide(L)'
;MDFVTYQFESPSQFYTELKDLLEEGGFHDSPESQVNTFISLIVQYQDEFLDPSSQDLEQCCYRLIDSDLFQNNTLSITTAIIDRAIQSQAVEDMWVTYHLLLYAGMEFPKVYHWMLTSEYFAKLKYQILQMEETRLQLMAVALMYEICRVQSLKPRDLALLDEDFLHYLLDLVERTRTDADEGLNYGTIKLLLTFNEQFMLNQAACRAARNYTPSNPLLSVLADRPGASCTFGENLIFMLNRADETALQTLILKLLYLFFTSPNSHLNHFFYTNDLHVLVDVVIRELWNLPEEEEPLRHAYLRVMAPLLTNTQLRQEQTIYKRAEILKVLNELGGNEVDLGEALRNHLWEQEKLEQQPQQSRKLTFRDRFSSNKVSVSSPPPPPPSSDPILVGRNNSSGSVTLENVLPPSRSNSSTNLHVHMGRRNSHSRAVSATTQRLVERVLREWLENEMKILSQIQTQNQTQDQRIAIPVAQ
;
A
#
# COMPACT_ATOMS: atom_id res chain seq x y z
N MET A 1 -15.30 -39.62 25.95
CA MET A 1 -15.25 -38.70 27.09
C MET A 1 -16.60 -38.06 27.19
N ASP A 2 -17.22 -38.12 28.37
CA ASP A 2 -18.56 -37.61 28.62
C ASP A 2 -18.58 -36.10 28.37
N PHE A 3 -19.51 -35.66 27.53
CA PHE A 3 -19.72 -34.25 27.23
C PHE A 3 -20.33 -33.60 28.49
N VAL A 4 -19.49 -33.04 29.36
CA VAL A 4 -19.98 -32.15 30.42
C VAL A 4 -20.66 -30.99 29.70
N THR A 5 -21.99 -30.95 29.78
CA THR A 5 -22.77 -29.89 29.15
C THR A 5 -22.71 -28.69 30.08
N TYR A 6 -21.73 -27.81 29.86
CA TYR A 6 -21.65 -26.56 30.60
C TYR A 6 -22.84 -25.68 30.22
N GLN A 7 -23.61 -25.25 31.20
CA GLN A 7 -24.64 -24.22 31.09
C GLN A 7 -24.27 -23.11 32.07
N PHE A 8 -24.10 -21.89 31.56
CA PHE A 8 -23.78 -20.73 32.39
C PHE A 8 -25.02 -19.84 32.50
N GLU A 9 -25.35 -19.42 33.72
CA GLU A 9 -26.49 -18.53 33.98
C GLU A 9 -26.06 -17.05 34.03
N SER A 10 -24.76 -16.77 34.01
CA SER A 10 -24.22 -15.41 34.03
C SER A 10 -22.82 -15.31 33.39
N PRO A 11 -22.43 -14.13 32.87
CA PRO A 11 -21.08 -13.90 32.36
C PRO A 11 -20.00 -14.17 33.40
N SER A 12 -20.25 -13.85 34.68
CA SER A 12 -19.28 -14.08 35.75
C SER A 12 -18.94 -15.56 35.92
N GLN A 13 -19.92 -16.47 35.82
CA GLN A 13 -19.68 -17.90 35.87
C GLN A 13 -18.83 -18.38 34.68
N PHE A 14 -19.14 -17.89 33.48
CA PHE A 14 -18.38 -18.19 32.27
C PHE A 14 -16.90 -17.78 32.40
N TYR A 15 -16.63 -16.55 32.82
CA TYR A 15 -15.24 -16.07 32.99
C TYR A 15 -14.49 -16.74 34.15
N THR A 16 -15.19 -17.18 35.19
CA THR A 16 -14.58 -17.99 36.26
C THR A 16 -14.17 -19.35 35.71
N GLU A 17 -15.04 -20.04 34.99
CA GLU A 17 -14.71 -21.34 34.39
C GLU A 17 -13.53 -21.23 33.40
N LEU A 18 -13.53 -20.19 32.54
CA LEU A 18 -12.40 -19.93 31.65
C LEU A 18 -11.10 -19.73 32.42
N LYS A 19 -11.14 -19.05 33.57
CA LYS A 19 -9.95 -18.84 34.41
C LYS A 19 -9.47 -20.16 35.03
N ASP A 20 -10.39 -20.96 35.54
CA ASP A 20 -10.07 -22.24 36.19
C ASP A 20 -9.45 -23.23 35.18
N LEU A 21 -9.89 -23.21 33.92
CA LEU A 21 -9.28 -23.99 32.83
C LEU A 21 -7.85 -23.58 32.47
N LEU A 22 -7.41 -22.38 32.86
CA LEU A 22 -6.06 -21.87 32.61
C LEU A 22 -5.06 -22.23 33.72
N GLU A 23 -5.52 -22.84 34.81
CA GLU A 23 -4.67 -23.29 35.90
C GLU A 23 -3.91 -24.59 35.53
N GLU A 24 -2.60 -24.61 35.75
CA GLU A 24 -1.76 -25.77 35.43
C GLU A 24 -2.15 -27.00 36.28
N GLY A 25 -2.29 -28.16 35.64
CA GLY A 25 -2.75 -29.38 36.31
C GLY A 25 -4.27 -29.44 36.56
N GLY A 26 -5.04 -28.61 35.85
CA GLY A 26 -6.51 -28.61 35.86
C GLY A 26 -7.16 -29.95 35.47
N PHE A 27 -8.49 -29.94 35.30
CA PHE A 27 -9.34 -31.14 35.24
C PHE A 27 -9.15 -32.12 34.07
N HIS A 28 -8.22 -31.85 33.14
CA HIS A 28 -8.00 -32.71 31.98
C HIS A 28 -6.62 -33.38 31.98
N ASP A 29 -6.55 -34.55 31.34
CA ASP A 29 -5.36 -35.41 31.25
C ASP A 29 -4.16 -34.78 30.53
N SER A 30 -4.37 -33.72 29.73
CA SER A 30 -3.31 -33.07 28.95
C SER A 30 -3.60 -31.57 28.68
N PRO A 31 -2.56 -30.73 28.51
CA PRO A 31 -2.72 -29.31 28.22
C PRO A 31 -3.45 -29.06 26.89
N GLU A 32 -3.31 -29.95 25.91
CA GLU A 32 -4.03 -29.88 24.64
C GLU A 32 -5.54 -30.08 24.85
N SER A 33 -5.95 -30.99 25.74
CA SER A 33 -7.36 -31.17 26.06
C SER A 33 -7.91 -29.94 26.80
N GLN A 34 -7.15 -29.33 27.71
CA GLN A 34 -7.56 -28.13 28.43
C GLN A 34 -7.79 -26.95 27.48
N VAL A 35 -6.84 -26.66 26.60
CA VAL A 35 -7.01 -25.55 25.64
C VAL A 35 -8.14 -25.82 24.65
N ASN A 36 -8.38 -27.08 24.26
CA ASN A 36 -9.51 -27.41 23.40
C ASN A 36 -10.85 -27.21 24.10
N THR A 37 -10.96 -27.52 25.40
CA THR A 37 -12.16 -27.19 26.19
C THR A 37 -12.34 -25.68 26.29
N PHE A 38 -11.27 -24.94 26.62
CA PHE A 38 -11.27 -23.48 26.68
C PHE A 38 -11.81 -22.86 25.38
N ILE A 39 -11.29 -23.29 24.24
CA ILE A 39 -11.75 -22.81 22.92
C ILE A 39 -13.21 -23.20 22.68
N SER A 40 -13.61 -24.44 22.98
CA SER A 40 -14.99 -24.88 22.78
C SER A 40 -16.00 -24.06 23.60
N LEU A 41 -15.66 -23.68 24.83
CA LEU A 41 -16.50 -22.81 25.65
C LEU A 41 -16.64 -21.41 25.02
N ILE A 42 -15.52 -20.82 24.58
CA ILE A 42 -15.58 -19.51 23.89
C ILE A 42 -16.43 -19.63 22.62
N VAL A 43 -16.22 -20.67 21.80
CA VAL A 43 -16.96 -20.87 20.55
C VAL A 43 -18.47 -20.98 20.81
N GLN A 44 -18.86 -21.71 21.86
CA GLN A 44 -20.25 -21.91 22.23
C GLN A 44 -20.94 -20.64 22.75
N TYR A 45 -20.21 -19.78 23.47
CA TYR A 45 -20.78 -18.66 24.21
C TYR A 45 -20.36 -17.27 23.70
N GLN A 46 -19.61 -17.19 22.58
CA GLN A 46 -19.13 -15.91 22.03
C GLN A 46 -20.26 -14.93 21.70
N ASP A 47 -21.40 -15.41 21.22
CA ASP A 47 -22.52 -14.52 20.86
C ASP A 47 -23.35 -14.09 22.09
N GLU A 48 -23.21 -14.79 23.22
CA GLU A 48 -23.98 -14.54 24.44
C GLU A 48 -23.22 -13.66 25.44
N PHE A 49 -21.91 -13.91 25.62
CA PHE A 49 -21.12 -13.29 26.68
C PHE A 49 -19.97 -12.40 26.21
N LEU A 50 -19.56 -12.46 24.95
CA LEU A 50 -18.49 -11.60 24.43
C LEU A 50 -19.08 -10.43 23.67
N ASP A 51 -18.42 -9.28 23.76
CA ASP A 51 -18.81 -8.10 22.99
C ASP A 51 -18.66 -8.29 21.46
N PRO A 52 -19.48 -7.59 20.65
CA PRO A 52 -19.35 -7.61 19.19
C PRO A 52 -18.08 -6.92 18.65
N SER A 53 -17.40 -6.10 19.46
CA SER A 53 -16.19 -5.34 19.08
C SER A 53 -14.91 -6.17 19.15
N SER A 54 -14.99 -7.44 19.56
CA SER A 54 -13.88 -8.39 19.73
C SER A 54 -12.92 -8.06 20.88
N GLN A 55 -13.22 -7.08 21.74
CA GLN A 55 -12.34 -6.71 22.87
C GLN A 55 -12.32 -7.79 23.94
N ASP A 56 -13.47 -8.37 24.27
CA ASP A 56 -13.57 -9.49 25.20
C ASP A 56 -12.84 -10.73 24.67
N LEU A 57 -12.88 -10.97 23.35
CA LEU A 57 -12.13 -12.07 22.72
C LEU A 57 -10.63 -11.84 22.81
N GLU A 58 -10.16 -10.62 22.54
CA GLU A 58 -8.77 -10.21 22.71
C GLU A 58 -8.32 -10.44 24.17
N GLN A 59 -9.14 -10.05 25.16
CA GLN A 59 -8.83 -10.29 26.56
C GLN A 59 -8.74 -11.79 26.88
N CYS A 60 -9.62 -12.63 26.33
CA CYS A 60 -9.53 -14.08 26.45
C CYS A 60 -8.23 -14.63 25.84
N CYS A 61 -7.79 -14.08 24.70
CA CYS A 61 -6.52 -14.45 24.07
C CYS A 61 -5.34 -14.14 24.99
N TYR A 62 -5.24 -12.91 25.50
CA TYR A 62 -4.16 -12.53 26.40
C TYR A 62 -4.17 -13.33 27.71
N ARG A 63 -5.34 -13.63 28.28
CA ARG A 63 -5.44 -14.48 29.47
C ARG A 63 -4.88 -15.89 29.22
N LEU A 64 -5.17 -16.50 28.07
CA LEU A 64 -4.57 -17.78 27.71
C LEU A 64 -3.06 -17.63 27.58
N ILE A 65 -2.59 -16.64 26.82
CA ILE A 65 -1.18 -16.43 26.52
C ILE A 65 -0.37 -16.18 27.80
N ASP A 66 -0.89 -15.39 28.75
CA ASP A 66 -0.24 -15.07 30.02
C ASP A 66 -0.36 -16.17 31.09
N SER A 67 -1.15 -17.22 30.83
CA SER A 67 -1.35 -18.30 31.80
C SER A 67 -0.12 -19.22 31.94
N ASP A 68 0.07 -19.78 33.13
CA ASP A 68 1.10 -20.80 33.38
C ASP A 68 0.91 -22.02 32.45
N LEU A 69 -0.35 -22.37 32.15
CA LEU A 69 -0.70 -23.42 31.19
C LEU A 69 -0.03 -23.18 29.84
N PHE A 70 -0.15 -21.97 29.28
CA PHE A 70 0.43 -21.63 27.97
C PHE A 70 1.95 -21.45 28.03
N GLN A 71 2.47 -20.75 29.04
CA GLN A 71 3.90 -20.46 29.16
C GLN A 71 4.72 -21.75 29.34
N ASN A 72 4.22 -22.73 30.08
CA ASN A 72 4.90 -24.01 30.30
C ASN A 72 4.74 -24.99 29.12
N ASN A 73 3.70 -24.81 28.29
CA ASN A 73 3.34 -25.77 27.23
C ASN A 73 3.18 -25.13 25.84
N THR A 74 3.88 -24.02 25.57
CA THR A 74 3.66 -23.17 24.39
C THR A 74 3.61 -23.92 23.06
N LEU A 75 4.55 -24.83 22.82
CA LEU A 75 4.60 -25.63 21.58
C LEU A 75 3.40 -26.57 21.46
N SER A 76 3.10 -27.32 22.51
CA SER A 76 2.02 -28.32 22.53
C SER A 76 0.66 -27.63 22.33
N ILE A 77 0.39 -26.57 23.10
CA ILE A 77 -0.86 -25.81 23.00
C ILE A 77 -0.99 -25.16 21.63
N THR A 78 0.05 -24.46 21.15
CA THR A 78 -0.03 -23.81 19.83
C THR A 78 -0.26 -24.84 18.72
N THR A 79 0.39 -26.00 18.79
CA THR A 79 0.18 -27.08 17.81
C THR A 79 -1.26 -27.58 17.84
N ALA A 80 -1.85 -27.76 19.03
CA ALA A 80 -3.25 -28.15 19.17
C ALA A 80 -4.22 -27.09 18.58
N ILE A 81 -3.93 -25.80 18.77
CA ILE A 81 -4.73 -24.71 18.18
C ILE A 81 -4.60 -24.72 16.65
N ILE A 82 -3.38 -24.87 16.12
CA ILE A 82 -3.12 -24.98 14.67
C ILE A 82 -3.89 -26.17 14.08
N ASP A 83 -3.79 -27.34 14.70
CA ASP A 83 -4.45 -28.56 14.23
C ASP A 83 -5.98 -28.40 14.21
N ARG A 84 -6.55 -27.84 15.29
CA ARG A 84 -7.98 -27.50 15.34
C ARG A 84 -8.37 -26.55 14.22
N ALA A 85 -7.61 -25.49 14.02
CA ALA A 85 -7.88 -24.47 13.01
C ALA A 85 -7.79 -25.01 11.57
N ILE A 86 -6.89 -25.97 11.30
CA ILE A 86 -6.80 -26.66 9.99
C ILE A 86 -8.03 -27.53 9.77
N GLN A 87 -8.41 -28.34 10.77
CA GLN A 87 -9.47 -29.34 10.66
C GLN A 87 -10.88 -28.72 10.66
N SER A 88 -11.06 -27.60 11.35
CA SER A 88 -12.36 -26.95 11.53
C SER A 88 -12.95 -26.44 10.22
N GLN A 89 -14.28 -26.59 10.09
CA GLN A 89 -15.11 -26.05 9.01
C GLN A 89 -16.14 -25.02 9.54
N ALA A 90 -16.26 -24.89 10.86
CA ALA A 90 -17.17 -23.93 11.48
C ALA A 90 -16.52 -22.54 11.53
N VAL A 91 -17.24 -21.52 11.08
CA VAL A 91 -16.72 -20.14 11.00
C VAL A 91 -16.42 -19.60 12.39
N GLU A 92 -17.27 -19.93 13.35
CA GLU A 92 -17.19 -19.56 14.77
C GLU A 92 -15.92 -20.09 15.43
N ASP A 93 -15.55 -21.33 15.09
CA ASP A 93 -14.38 -22.01 15.63
C ASP A 93 -13.07 -21.54 14.98
N MET A 94 -13.10 -21.34 13.64
CA MET A 94 -11.99 -20.70 12.92
C MET A 94 -11.76 -19.26 13.39
N TRP A 95 -12.83 -18.50 13.66
CA TRP A 95 -12.73 -17.14 14.17
C TRP A 95 -11.94 -17.07 15.47
N VAL A 96 -12.32 -17.88 16.47
CA VAL A 96 -11.64 -17.92 17.78
C VAL A 96 -10.19 -18.41 17.63
N THR A 97 -9.97 -19.51 16.91
CA THR A 97 -8.62 -20.06 16.76
C THR A 97 -7.69 -19.11 16.00
N TYR A 98 -8.19 -18.34 15.04
CA TYR A 98 -7.38 -17.38 14.28
C TYR A 98 -6.96 -16.20 15.16
N HIS A 99 -7.83 -15.69 16.04
CA HIS A 99 -7.45 -14.65 17.01
C HIS A 99 -6.36 -15.15 17.96
N LEU A 100 -6.55 -16.33 18.54
CA LEU A 100 -5.56 -16.93 19.43
C LEU A 100 -4.19 -17.04 18.77
N LEU A 101 -4.18 -17.52 17.52
CA LEU A 101 -2.97 -17.68 16.72
C LEU A 101 -2.32 -16.35 16.32
N LEU A 102 -3.13 -15.32 16.05
CA LEU A 102 -2.65 -13.98 15.72
C LEU A 102 -1.92 -13.38 16.93
N TYR A 103 -2.59 -13.31 18.08
CA TYR A 103 -2.03 -12.74 19.31
C TYR A 103 -0.87 -13.59 19.85
N ALA A 104 -0.98 -14.92 19.83
CA ALA A 104 0.13 -15.79 20.23
C ALA A 104 1.37 -15.57 19.33
N GLY A 105 1.19 -15.31 18.03
CA GLY A 105 2.29 -15.01 17.13
C GLY A 105 2.91 -13.62 17.33
N MET A 106 2.11 -12.63 17.73
CA MET A 106 2.60 -11.29 18.08
C MET A 106 3.50 -11.33 19.32
N GLU A 107 3.12 -12.10 20.34
CA GLU A 107 3.92 -12.28 21.57
C GLU A 107 5.08 -13.27 21.37
N PHE A 108 4.84 -14.35 20.64
CA PHE A 108 5.80 -15.43 20.40
C PHE A 108 6.02 -15.65 18.89
N PRO A 109 6.93 -14.91 18.24
CA PRO A 109 7.19 -15.01 16.80
C PRO A 109 7.48 -16.42 16.24
N LYS A 110 7.89 -17.37 17.10
CA LYS A 110 8.07 -18.80 16.74
C LYS A 110 6.76 -19.50 16.38
N VAL A 111 5.62 -19.02 16.86
CA VAL A 111 4.29 -19.53 16.53
C VAL A 111 4.05 -19.46 15.01
N TYR A 112 4.42 -18.36 14.36
CA TYR A 112 4.34 -18.24 12.90
C TYR A 112 5.24 -19.25 12.17
N HIS A 113 6.40 -19.61 12.75
CA HIS A 113 7.22 -20.68 12.19
C HIS A 113 6.51 -22.04 12.27
N TRP A 114 5.87 -22.36 13.40
CA TRP A 114 5.13 -23.62 13.55
C TRP A 114 3.93 -23.71 12.60
N MET A 115 3.24 -22.58 12.34
CA MET A 115 2.22 -22.52 11.30
C MET A 115 2.77 -22.91 9.93
N LEU A 116 3.95 -22.41 9.55
CA LEU A 116 4.61 -22.75 8.28
C LEU A 116 5.11 -24.22 8.22
N THR A 117 5.28 -24.89 9.36
CA THR A 117 5.62 -26.33 9.37
C THR A 117 4.41 -27.25 9.16
N SER A 118 3.21 -26.68 9.16
CA SER A 118 1.93 -27.37 8.97
C SER A 118 1.26 -26.94 7.66
N GLU A 119 0.06 -27.45 7.37
CA GLU A 119 -0.75 -27.01 6.21
C GLU A 119 -1.51 -25.68 6.46
N TYR A 120 -1.23 -24.99 7.58
CA TYR A 120 -1.96 -23.78 7.98
C TYR A 120 -1.84 -22.65 6.95
N PHE A 121 -0.67 -22.45 6.33
CA PHE A 121 -0.51 -21.40 5.32
C PHE A 121 -1.37 -21.66 4.07
N ALA A 122 -1.50 -22.93 3.66
CA ALA A 122 -2.42 -23.33 2.59
C ALA A 122 -3.89 -23.16 3.00
N LYS A 123 -4.23 -23.47 4.27
CA LYS A 123 -5.57 -23.22 4.84
C LYS A 123 -5.92 -21.73 4.79
N LEU A 124 -4.99 -20.83 5.13
CA LEU A 124 -5.21 -19.38 5.05
C LEU A 124 -5.50 -18.94 3.61
N LYS A 125 -4.71 -19.39 2.62
CA LYS A 125 -4.99 -19.13 1.20
C LYS A 125 -6.42 -19.56 0.84
N TYR A 126 -6.80 -20.77 1.23
CA TYR A 126 -8.15 -21.28 0.97
C TYR A 126 -9.23 -20.42 1.63
N GLN A 127 -9.08 -20.01 2.89
CA GLN A 127 -10.08 -19.16 3.56
C GLN A 127 -10.21 -17.79 2.89
N ILE A 128 -9.09 -17.17 2.50
CA ILE A 128 -9.11 -15.89 1.79
C ILE A 128 -9.92 -16.00 0.49
N LEU A 129 -9.81 -17.13 -0.23
CA LEU A 129 -10.50 -17.36 -1.50
C LEU A 129 -11.98 -17.76 -1.35
N GLN A 130 -12.40 -18.30 -0.21
CA GLN A 130 -13.75 -18.90 -0.06
C GLN A 130 -14.69 -18.10 0.84
N MET A 131 -14.16 -17.28 1.75
CA MET A 131 -14.95 -16.60 2.77
C MET A 131 -15.24 -15.14 2.42
N GLU A 132 -15.57 -14.86 1.16
CA GLU A 132 -15.77 -13.49 0.66
C GLU A 132 -16.72 -12.67 1.54
N GLU A 133 -16.35 -11.41 1.82
CA GLU A 133 -17.15 -10.43 2.58
C GLU A 133 -17.44 -10.84 4.03
N THR A 134 -16.63 -11.75 4.60
CA THR A 134 -16.73 -12.14 6.01
C THR A 134 -15.61 -11.54 6.85
N ARG A 135 -15.89 -11.36 8.15
CA ARG A 135 -14.85 -11.03 9.14
C ARG A 135 -13.69 -12.03 9.13
N LEU A 136 -13.96 -13.31 8.82
CA LEU A 136 -12.95 -14.36 8.76
C LEU A 136 -11.95 -14.14 7.60
N GLN A 137 -12.38 -13.59 6.47
CA GLN A 137 -11.48 -13.25 5.36
C GLN A 137 -10.47 -12.18 5.78
N LEU A 138 -10.92 -11.12 6.46
CA LEU A 138 -10.03 -10.11 7.02
C LEU A 138 -9.02 -10.72 7.99
N MET A 139 -9.47 -11.59 8.89
CA MET A 139 -8.59 -12.25 9.86
C MET A 139 -7.57 -13.17 9.17
N ALA A 140 -7.97 -13.91 8.13
CA ALA A 140 -7.06 -14.75 7.36
C ALA A 140 -6.01 -13.91 6.60
N VAL A 141 -6.41 -12.77 6.04
CA VAL A 141 -5.50 -11.78 5.42
C VAL A 141 -4.51 -11.24 6.45
N ALA A 142 -4.99 -10.85 7.64
CA ALA A 142 -4.15 -10.32 8.72
C ALA A 142 -3.11 -11.34 9.20
N LEU A 143 -3.51 -12.59 9.44
CA LEU A 143 -2.60 -13.67 9.83
C LEU A 143 -1.57 -13.97 8.74
N MET A 144 -1.99 -14.06 7.49
CA MET A 144 -1.07 -14.33 6.39
C MET A 144 -0.06 -13.20 6.21
N TYR A 145 -0.51 -11.95 6.41
CA TYR A 145 0.35 -10.77 6.43
C TYR A 145 1.39 -10.85 7.55
N GLU A 146 0.96 -11.16 8.78
CA GLU A 146 1.87 -11.27 9.93
C GLU A 146 2.91 -12.38 9.74
N ILE A 147 2.50 -13.55 9.24
CA ILE A 147 3.42 -14.65 8.91
C ILE A 147 4.46 -14.18 7.88
N CYS A 148 4.02 -13.54 6.79
CA CYS A 148 4.92 -13.06 5.73
C CYS A 148 5.76 -11.85 6.15
N ARG A 149 5.36 -11.12 7.18
CA ARG A 149 6.14 -10.01 7.74
C ARG A 149 7.27 -10.52 8.64
N VAL A 150 7.00 -11.56 9.42
CA VAL A 150 7.92 -12.06 10.45
C VAL A 150 8.82 -13.19 9.95
N GLN A 151 8.32 -14.04 9.05
CA GLN A 151 9.02 -15.23 8.57
C GLN A 151 9.45 -15.09 7.10
N SER A 152 10.57 -15.72 6.73
CA SER A 152 10.94 -15.90 5.33
C SER A 152 10.33 -17.19 4.80
N LEU A 153 9.56 -17.10 3.72
CA LEU A 153 8.92 -18.26 3.11
C LEU A 153 9.94 -19.16 2.40
N LYS A 154 9.74 -20.47 2.51
CA LYS A 154 10.49 -21.46 1.72
C LYS A 154 9.88 -21.56 0.32
N PRO A 155 10.61 -22.12 -0.68
CA PRO A 155 10.07 -22.28 -2.03
C PRO A 155 8.73 -23.02 -2.11
N ARG A 156 8.48 -23.97 -1.19
CA ARG A 156 7.19 -24.68 -1.09
C ARG A 156 6.04 -23.73 -0.78
N ASP A 157 6.21 -22.88 0.23
CA ASP A 157 5.16 -21.96 0.68
C ASP A 157 5.02 -20.79 -0.29
N LEU A 158 6.14 -20.33 -0.86
CA LEU A 158 6.15 -19.29 -1.89
C LEU A 158 5.38 -19.73 -3.16
N ALA A 159 5.37 -21.03 -3.48
CA ALA A 159 4.59 -21.57 -4.59
C ALA A 159 3.08 -21.49 -4.38
N LEU A 160 2.62 -21.30 -3.14
CA LEU A 160 1.19 -21.02 -2.86
C LEU A 160 0.81 -19.58 -3.24
N LEU A 161 1.79 -18.69 -3.41
CA LEU A 161 1.59 -17.31 -3.88
C LEU A 161 1.65 -17.23 -5.40
N ASP A 162 0.83 -18.06 -6.06
CA ASP A 162 0.71 -18.12 -7.52
C ASP A 162 0.01 -16.89 -8.12
N GLU A 163 0.14 -16.74 -9.43
CA GLU A 163 -0.43 -15.59 -10.17
C GLU A 163 -1.94 -15.51 -10.00
N ASP A 164 -2.67 -16.63 -9.99
CA ASP A 164 -4.12 -16.66 -9.77
C ASP A 164 -4.50 -16.06 -8.41
N PHE A 165 -3.76 -16.38 -7.36
CA PHE A 165 -4.00 -15.80 -6.04
C PHE A 165 -3.68 -14.30 -6.00
N LEU A 166 -2.62 -13.86 -6.68
CA LEU A 166 -2.28 -12.45 -6.78
C LEU A 166 -3.34 -11.66 -7.57
N HIS A 167 -3.86 -12.24 -8.65
CA HIS A 167 -4.99 -11.68 -9.40
C HIS A 167 -6.21 -11.52 -8.50
N TYR A 168 -6.55 -12.55 -7.74
CA TYR A 168 -7.66 -12.51 -6.79
C TYR A 168 -7.51 -11.39 -5.76
N LEU A 169 -6.33 -11.24 -5.14
CA LEU A 169 -6.09 -10.21 -4.13
C LEU A 169 -6.17 -8.80 -4.72
N LEU A 170 -5.65 -8.59 -5.93
CA LEU A 170 -5.81 -7.31 -6.62
C LEU A 170 -7.27 -7.02 -6.96
N ASP A 171 -8.04 -8.03 -7.40
CA ASP A 171 -9.49 -7.87 -7.60
C ASP A 171 -10.23 -7.60 -6.30
N LEU A 172 -9.77 -8.15 -5.19
CA LEU A 172 -10.34 -7.88 -3.86
C LEU A 172 -10.11 -6.41 -3.45
N VAL A 173 -8.93 -5.85 -3.73
CA VAL A 173 -8.66 -4.41 -3.51
C VAL A 173 -9.57 -3.53 -4.36
N GLU A 174 -9.82 -3.88 -5.62
CA GLU A 174 -10.71 -3.08 -6.46
C GLU A 174 -12.18 -3.20 -6.05
N ARG A 175 -12.63 -4.41 -5.65
CA ARG A 175 -14.01 -4.65 -5.20
C ARG A 175 -14.35 -3.91 -3.91
N THR A 176 -13.39 -3.84 -2.97
CA THR A 176 -13.58 -3.24 -1.64
C THR A 176 -13.28 -1.73 -1.60
N ARG A 177 -13.10 -1.08 -2.77
CA ARG A 177 -12.76 0.35 -2.87
C ARG A 177 -13.76 1.27 -2.15
N THR A 178 -15.04 0.93 -2.20
CA THR A 178 -16.15 1.79 -1.72
C THR A 178 -16.74 1.33 -0.40
N ASP A 179 -16.10 0.34 0.25
CA ASP A 179 -16.58 -0.19 1.51
C ASP A 179 -16.41 0.86 2.62
N ALA A 180 -17.37 0.88 3.55
CA ALA A 180 -17.30 1.79 4.69
C ALA A 180 -16.18 1.40 5.67
N ASP A 181 -15.89 0.10 5.77
CA ASP A 181 -14.76 -0.44 6.51
C ASP A 181 -13.62 -0.74 5.54
N GLU A 182 -12.59 0.12 5.58
CA GLU A 182 -11.39 0.00 4.73
C GLU A 182 -10.41 -1.08 5.25
N GLY A 183 -10.71 -1.75 6.37
CA GLY A 183 -9.83 -2.72 7.03
C GLY A 183 -9.40 -3.86 6.12
N LEU A 184 -10.34 -4.45 5.37
CA LEU A 184 -10.03 -5.51 4.40
C LEU A 184 -9.21 -4.98 3.23
N ASN A 185 -9.58 -3.83 2.67
CA ASN A 185 -8.86 -3.22 1.55
C ASN A 185 -7.39 -2.96 1.91
N TYR A 186 -7.13 -2.26 3.02
CA TYR A 186 -5.78 -1.96 3.46
C TYR A 186 -5.03 -3.20 3.95
N GLY A 187 -5.72 -4.14 4.59
CA GLY A 187 -5.16 -5.44 4.96
C GLY A 187 -4.64 -6.20 3.73
N THR A 188 -5.42 -6.26 2.65
CA THR A 188 -5.03 -6.92 1.41
C THR A 188 -3.86 -6.21 0.72
N ILE A 189 -3.83 -4.87 0.73
CA ILE A 189 -2.68 -4.12 0.20
C ILE A 189 -1.41 -4.41 1.00
N LYS A 190 -1.50 -4.40 2.35
CA LYS A 190 -0.37 -4.78 3.23
C LYS A 190 0.11 -6.20 2.93
N LEU A 191 -0.81 -7.14 2.70
CA LEU A 191 -0.46 -8.51 2.33
C LEU A 191 0.31 -8.56 1.01
N LEU A 192 -0.18 -7.91 -0.04
CA LEU A 192 0.50 -7.82 -1.34
C LEU A 192 1.91 -7.21 -1.22
N LEU A 193 2.06 -6.18 -0.38
CA LEU A 193 3.35 -5.56 -0.09
C LEU A 193 4.32 -6.54 0.59
N THR A 194 3.85 -7.36 1.54
CA THR A 194 4.69 -8.41 2.14
C THR A 194 5.01 -9.53 1.17
N PHE A 195 4.10 -9.90 0.27
CA PHE A 195 4.40 -10.88 -0.79
C PHE A 195 5.50 -10.39 -1.72
N ASN A 196 5.46 -9.11 -2.11
CA ASN A 196 6.54 -8.50 -2.88
C ASN A 196 7.90 -8.63 -2.18
N GLU A 197 7.95 -8.36 -0.86
CA GLU A 197 9.16 -8.53 -0.07
C GLU A 197 9.64 -9.99 -0.10
N GLN A 198 8.75 -10.97 0.07
CA GLN A 198 9.09 -12.38 -0.01
C GLN A 198 9.67 -12.78 -1.38
N PHE A 199 9.11 -12.24 -2.47
CA PHE A 199 9.67 -12.44 -3.81
C PHE A 199 11.05 -11.81 -3.96
N MET A 200 11.27 -10.61 -3.43
CA MET A 200 12.59 -9.95 -3.42
C MET A 200 13.63 -10.74 -2.61
N LEU A 201 13.26 -11.27 -1.45
CA LEU A 201 14.11 -12.13 -0.63
C LEU A 201 14.50 -13.41 -1.39
N ASN A 202 13.53 -14.05 -2.04
CA ASN A 202 13.79 -15.23 -2.87
C ASN A 202 14.68 -14.91 -4.08
N GLN A 203 14.49 -13.75 -4.71
CA GLN A 203 15.35 -13.27 -5.79
C GLN A 203 16.80 -13.09 -5.32
N ALA A 204 17.01 -12.46 -4.16
CA ALA A 204 18.33 -12.28 -3.59
C ALA A 204 18.99 -13.62 -3.25
N ALA A 205 18.24 -14.56 -2.66
CA ALA A 205 18.73 -15.90 -2.35
C ALA A 205 19.11 -16.70 -3.61
N CYS A 206 18.27 -16.68 -4.65
CA CYS A 206 18.56 -17.31 -5.93
C CYS A 206 19.79 -16.70 -6.62
N ARG A 207 19.92 -15.38 -6.55
CA ARG A 207 21.07 -14.67 -7.13
C ARG A 207 22.37 -15.08 -6.44
N ALA A 208 22.37 -15.14 -5.11
CA ALA A 208 23.53 -15.55 -4.33
C ALA A 208 23.90 -17.03 -4.55
N ALA A 209 22.91 -17.92 -4.64
CA ALA A 209 23.15 -19.36 -4.71
C ALA A 209 23.38 -19.89 -6.15
N ARG A 210 22.75 -19.26 -7.15
CA ARG A 210 22.66 -19.81 -8.52
C ARG A 210 23.00 -18.79 -9.62
N ASN A 211 23.40 -17.56 -9.28
CA ASN A 211 23.62 -16.46 -10.23
C ASN A 211 22.43 -16.22 -11.18
N TYR A 212 21.21 -16.49 -10.71
CA TYR A 212 19.96 -16.33 -11.45
C TYR A 212 18.98 -15.49 -10.65
N THR A 213 18.27 -14.58 -11.30
CA THR A 213 17.23 -13.75 -10.66
C THR A 213 15.88 -14.14 -11.26
N PRO A 214 15.01 -14.86 -10.50
CA PRO A 214 13.66 -15.19 -10.96
C PRO A 214 12.81 -13.93 -11.17
N SER A 215 11.74 -14.03 -11.97
CA SER A 215 10.75 -12.96 -12.07
C SER A 215 10.08 -12.71 -10.71
N ASN A 216 9.57 -11.49 -10.52
CA ASN A 216 8.68 -11.17 -9.41
C ASN A 216 7.23 -11.35 -9.89
N PRO A 217 6.50 -12.37 -9.40
CA PRO A 217 5.15 -12.67 -9.87
C PRO A 217 4.17 -11.50 -9.70
N LEU A 218 4.30 -10.71 -8.63
CA LEU A 218 3.43 -9.54 -8.43
C LEU A 218 3.64 -8.50 -9.53
N LEU A 219 4.89 -8.23 -9.93
CA LEU A 219 5.17 -7.31 -11.03
C LEU A 219 4.66 -7.85 -12.36
N SER A 220 4.78 -9.16 -12.61
CA SER A 220 4.21 -9.80 -13.80
C SER A 220 2.70 -9.58 -13.87
N VAL A 221 1.98 -9.93 -12.81
CA VAL A 221 0.51 -9.80 -12.72
C VAL A 221 0.07 -8.34 -12.86
N LEU A 222 0.76 -7.39 -12.23
CA LEU A 222 0.45 -5.96 -12.37
C LEU A 222 0.68 -5.45 -13.80
N ALA A 223 1.72 -5.94 -14.48
CA ALA A 223 2.02 -5.55 -15.85
C ALA A 223 0.96 -6.05 -16.85
N ASP A 224 0.33 -7.19 -16.55
CA ASP A 224 -0.72 -7.80 -17.36
C ASP A 224 -2.11 -7.19 -17.09
N ARG A 225 -2.21 -6.25 -16.14
CA ARG A 225 -3.47 -5.60 -15.70
C ARG A 225 -3.49 -4.07 -15.90
N PRO A 226 -3.21 -3.55 -17.12
CA PRO A 226 -3.18 -2.10 -17.33
C PRO A 226 -4.54 -1.45 -17.03
N GLY A 227 -4.57 -0.56 -16.05
CA GLY A 227 -5.79 0.17 -15.63
C GLY A 227 -6.80 -0.65 -14.83
N ALA A 228 -6.53 -1.92 -14.52
CA ALA A 228 -7.41 -2.80 -13.74
C ALA A 228 -6.98 -2.92 -12.26
N SER A 229 -6.02 -2.10 -11.82
CA SER A 229 -5.48 -2.06 -10.46
C SER A 229 -5.29 -0.61 -9.98
N CYS A 230 -6.19 0.30 -10.38
CA CYS A 230 -6.06 1.72 -10.07
C CYS A 230 -6.21 2.02 -8.58
N THR A 231 -7.17 1.38 -7.89
CA THR A 231 -7.37 1.55 -6.44
C THR A 231 -6.13 1.12 -5.67
N PHE A 232 -5.49 0.03 -6.10
CA PHE A 232 -4.22 -0.40 -5.52
C PHE A 232 -3.16 0.72 -5.61
N GLY A 233 -2.97 1.31 -6.79
CA GLY A 233 -2.00 2.39 -6.99
C GLY A 233 -2.29 3.66 -6.17
N GLU A 234 -3.54 4.10 -6.18
CA GLU A 234 -4.01 5.26 -5.39
C GLU A 234 -3.77 5.03 -3.89
N ASN A 235 -4.14 3.85 -3.39
CA ASN A 235 -3.98 3.50 -1.98
C ASN A 235 -2.52 3.33 -1.57
N LEU A 236 -1.60 2.90 -2.45
CA LEU A 236 -0.17 2.88 -2.13
C LEU A 236 0.34 4.28 -1.76
N ILE A 237 -0.02 5.30 -2.55
CA ILE A 237 0.44 6.68 -2.33
C ILE A 237 -0.28 7.29 -1.12
N PHE A 238 -1.58 7.03 -0.99
CA PHE A 238 -2.36 7.47 0.16
C PHE A 238 -1.83 6.90 1.48
N MET A 239 -1.56 5.59 1.52
CA MET A 239 -1.00 4.92 2.69
C MET A 239 0.41 5.42 2.99
N LEU A 240 1.27 5.62 1.99
CA LEU A 240 2.61 6.19 2.20
C LEU A 240 2.53 7.58 2.84
N ASN A 241 1.58 8.41 2.40
CA ASN A 241 1.38 9.77 2.91
C ASN A 241 0.88 9.81 4.37
N ARG A 242 0.32 8.70 4.90
CA ARG A 242 -0.27 8.61 6.24
C ARG A 242 0.39 7.57 7.14
N ALA A 243 1.35 6.82 6.64
CA ALA A 243 1.99 5.76 7.39
C ALA A 243 2.95 6.36 8.43
N ASP A 244 2.68 6.07 9.70
CA ASP A 244 3.57 6.36 10.82
C ASP A 244 4.63 5.26 11.01
N GLU A 245 4.36 4.04 10.50
CA GLU A 245 5.26 2.90 10.62
C GLU A 245 6.32 2.88 9.51
N THR A 246 7.59 3.03 9.89
CA THR A 246 8.78 2.95 9.01
C THR A 246 8.78 1.65 8.18
N ALA A 247 8.31 0.54 8.76
CA ALA A 247 8.25 -0.76 8.09
C ALA A 247 7.28 -0.74 6.88
N LEU A 248 6.08 -0.19 7.05
CA LEU A 248 5.10 -0.05 5.97
C LEU A 248 5.59 0.90 4.89
N GLN A 249 6.15 2.05 5.27
CA GLN A 249 6.75 2.99 4.31
C GLN A 249 7.84 2.32 3.47
N THR A 250 8.70 1.53 4.11
CA THR A 250 9.78 0.80 3.44
C THR A 250 9.23 -0.22 2.44
N LEU A 251 8.19 -0.98 2.79
CA LEU A 251 7.56 -1.93 1.87
C LEU A 251 6.97 -1.23 0.64
N ILE A 252 6.26 -0.11 0.85
CA ILE A 252 5.68 0.68 -0.24
C ILE A 252 6.79 1.24 -1.15
N LEU A 253 7.85 1.83 -0.57
CA LEU A 253 8.96 2.40 -1.32
C LEU A 253 9.72 1.34 -2.13
N LYS A 254 9.89 0.13 -1.61
CA LYS A 254 10.49 -0.99 -2.37
C LYS A 254 9.64 -1.36 -3.58
N LEU A 255 8.32 -1.44 -3.43
CA LEU A 255 7.43 -1.73 -4.55
C LEU A 255 7.42 -0.58 -5.57
N LEU A 256 7.36 0.68 -5.14
CA LEU A 256 7.47 1.85 -6.02
C LEU A 256 8.79 1.88 -6.79
N TYR A 257 9.90 1.56 -6.13
CA TYR A 257 11.20 1.41 -6.78
C TYR A 257 11.14 0.36 -7.90
N LEU A 258 10.51 -0.79 -7.65
CA LEU A 258 10.35 -1.84 -8.65
C LEU A 258 9.44 -1.41 -9.82
N PHE A 259 8.35 -0.69 -9.55
CA PHE A 259 7.50 -0.12 -10.59
C PHE A 259 8.31 0.76 -11.54
N PHE A 260 9.03 1.76 -10.99
CA PHE A 260 9.73 2.77 -11.78
C PHE A 260 11.06 2.32 -12.37
N THR A 261 11.62 1.20 -11.93
CA THR A 261 12.84 0.62 -12.52
C THR A 261 12.54 -0.58 -13.41
N SER A 262 11.27 -0.92 -13.59
CA SER A 262 10.88 -2.04 -14.42
C SER A 262 11.24 -1.80 -15.88
N PRO A 263 11.76 -2.82 -16.59
CA PRO A 263 11.90 -2.75 -18.04
C PRO A 263 10.55 -2.75 -18.76
N ASN A 264 9.46 -3.14 -18.08
CA ASN A 264 8.12 -3.10 -18.64
C ASN A 264 7.57 -1.67 -18.58
N SER A 265 7.36 -1.06 -19.75
CA SER A 265 6.87 0.32 -19.85
C SER A 265 5.48 0.52 -19.25
N HIS A 266 4.63 -0.50 -19.18
CA HIS A 266 3.31 -0.37 -18.55
C HIS A 266 3.42 -0.09 -17.06
N LEU A 267 4.37 -0.73 -16.36
CA LEU A 267 4.59 -0.51 -14.93
C LEU A 267 5.13 0.91 -14.65
N ASN A 268 5.97 1.44 -15.54
CA ASN A 268 6.46 2.81 -15.46
C ASN A 268 5.36 3.87 -15.65
N HIS A 269 4.23 3.50 -16.28
CA HIS A 269 3.07 4.37 -16.52
C HIS A 269 1.85 3.95 -15.69
N PHE A 270 2.06 3.15 -14.65
CA PHE A 270 0.98 2.58 -13.84
C PHE A 270 0.17 3.64 -13.09
N PHE A 271 0.85 4.68 -12.58
CA PHE A 271 0.23 5.75 -11.79
C PHE A 271 -0.23 6.91 -12.69
N TYR A 272 -1.31 7.58 -12.32
CA TYR A 272 -1.70 8.83 -12.95
C TYR A 272 -0.71 9.95 -12.59
N THR A 273 -0.54 10.92 -13.50
CA THR A 273 0.38 12.05 -13.29
C THR A 273 0.08 12.85 -12.02
N ASN A 274 -1.20 13.02 -11.67
CA ASN A 274 -1.59 13.71 -10.44
C ASN A 274 -1.07 12.99 -9.18
N ASP A 275 -1.17 11.67 -9.16
CA ASP A 275 -0.68 10.87 -8.04
C ASP A 275 0.85 10.90 -7.95
N LEU A 276 1.53 10.97 -9.11
CA LEU A 276 2.98 11.17 -9.15
C LEU A 276 3.40 12.54 -8.57
N HIS A 277 2.63 13.61 -8.83
CA HIS A 277 2.88 14.91 -8.18
C HIS A 277 2.68 14.83 -6.67
N VAL A 278 1.65 14.13 -6.20
CA VAL A 278 1.45 13.87 -4.76
C VAL A 278 2.61 13.06 -4.18
N LEU A 279 3.09 12.05 -4.90
CA LEU A 279 4.24 11.25 -4.47
C LEU A 279 5.53 12.08 -4.38
N VAL A 280 5.77 12.99 -5.33
CA VAL A 280 6.89 13.95 -5.24
C VAL A 280 6.76 14.82 -4.00
N ASP A 281 5.55 15.31 -3.69
CA ASP A 281 5.31 16.11 -2.49
C ASP A 281 5.60 15.36 -1.19
N VAL A 282 5.17 14.09 -1.12
CA VAL A 282 5.49 13.19 -0.02
C VAL A 282 7.00 12.99 0.09
N VAL A 283 7.68 12.61 -0.99
CA VAL A 283 9.14 12.36 -0.99
C VAL A 283 9.91 13.59 -0.54
N ILE A 284 9.59 14.79 -1.04
CA ILE A 284 10.24 16.04 -0.63
C ILE A 284 10.03 16.31 0.86
N ARG A 285 8.79 16.17 1.34
CA ARG A 285 8.43 16.41 2.74
C ARG A 285 9.14 15.44 3.68
N GLU A 286 9.12 14.15 3.37
CA GLU A 286 9.75 13.12 4.21
C GLU A 286 11.27 13.31 4.21
N LEU A 287 11.91 13.50 3.07
CA LEU A 287 13.36 13.77 3.02
C LEU A 287 13.79 15.00 3.83
N TRP A 288 12.94 16.02 3.94
CA TRP A 288 13.19 17.21 4.75
C TRP A 288 13.00 16.97 6.26
N ASN A 289 12.00 16.16 6.62
CA ASN A 289 11.56 15.99 8.01
C ASN A 289 12.20 14.78 8.71
N LEU A 290 12.68 13.78 7.97
CA LEU A 290 13.20 12.54 8.52
C LEU A 290 14.38 12.78 9.48
N PRO A 291 14.33 12.20 10.70
CA PRO A 291 15.39 12.32 11.68
C PRO A 291 16.65 11.54 11.23
N GLU A 292 17.78 11.73 11.91
CA GLU A 292 19.05 11.11 11.48
C GLU A 292 19.09 9.60 11.71
N GLU A 293 18.37 9.13 12.72
CA GLU A 293 18.22 7.74 13.11
C GLU A 293 17.50 6.92 12.01
N GLU A 294 16.66 7.57 11.20
CA GLU A 294 15.92 6.95 10.10
C GLU A 294 16.67 7.04 8.75
N GLU A 295 18.01 6.96 8.81
CA GLU A 295 18.84 6.95 7.61
C GLU A 295 18.44 5.85 6.58
N PRO A 296 18.11 4.60 6.97
CA PRO A 296 17.69 3.58 6.00
C PRO A 296 16.42 3.98 5.23
N LEU A 297 15.45 4.60 5.91
CA LEU A 297 14.22 5.09 5.29
C LEU A 297 14.51 6.28 4.36
N ARG A 298 15.37 7.21 4.79
CA ARG A 298 15.86 8.30 3.92
C ARG A 298 16.50 7.76 2.65
N HIS A 299 17.31 6.71 2.75
CA HIS A 299 17.93 6.06 1.59
C HIS A 299 16.88 5.41 0.69
N ALA A 300 15.81 4.83 1.23
CA ALA A 300 14.71 4.29 0.45
C ALA A 300 14.00 5.38 -0.36
N TYR A 301 13.67 6.53 0.25
CA TYR A 301 13.10 7.68 -0.45
C TYR A 301 14.02 8.20 -1.56
N LEU A 302 15.31 8.39 -1.28
CA LEU A 302 16.30 8.84 -2.27
C LEU A 302 16.40 7.86 -3.46
N ARG A 303 16.37 6.55 -3.20
CA ARG A 303 16.41 5.52 -4.26
C ARG A 303 15.16 5.52 -5.14
N VAL A 304 13.99 5.85 -4.60
CA VAL A 304 12.75 5.99 -5.38
C VAL A 304 12.74 7.30 -6.18
N MET A 305 13.34 8.37 -5.64
CA MET A 305 13.30 9.70 -6.25
C MET A 305 13.89 9.74 -7.67
N ALA A 306 15.05 9.13 -7.90
CA ALA A 306 15.68 9.13 -9.23
C ALA A 306 14.80 8.47 -10.32
N PRO A 307 14.35 7.21 -10.17
CA PRO A 307 13.50 6.57 -11.18
C PRO A 307 12.10 7.20 -11.24
N LEU A 308 11.57 7.77 -10.15
CA LEU A 308 10.34 8.57 -10.18
C LEU A 308 10.46 9.74 -11.17
N LEU A 309 11.56 10.49 -11.14
CA LEU A 309 11.76 11.65 -12.02
C LEU A 309 12.17 11.27 -13.45
N THR A 310 12.84 10.12 -13.62
CA THR A 310 13.49 9.77 -14.90
C THR A 310 12.78 8.67 -15.71
N ASN A 311 11.95 7.85 -15.08
CA ASN A 311 11.33 6.71 -15.76
C ASN A 311 9.80 6.80 -15.85
N THR A 312 9.18 7.81 -15.24
CA THR A 312 7.73 8.03 -15.28
C THR A 312 7.33 9.11 -16.31
N GLN A 313 6.04 9.41 -16.37
CA GLN A 313 5.45 10.48 -17.16
C GLN A 313 6.03 11.87 -16.80
N LEU A 314 6.54 12.05 -15.57
CA LEU A 314 7.13 13.33 -15.12
C LEU A 314 8.31 13.76 -15.99
N ARG A 315 9.06 12.79 -16.55
CA ARG A 315 10.18 13.04 -17.46
C ARG A 315 9.78 13.85 -18.70
N GLN A 316 8.53 13.72 -19.14
CA GLN A 316 8.04 14.31 -20.39
C GLN A 316 7.42 15.70 -20.18
N GLU A 317 7.29 16.15 -18.93
CA GLU A 317 6.74 17.47 -18.63
C GLU A 317 7.68 18.58 -19.12
N GLN A 318 7.11 19.62 -19.73
CA GLN A 318 7.89 20.75 -20.25
C GLN A 318 8.59 21.53 -19.13
N THR A 319 8.02 21.53 -17.93
CA THR A 319 8.61 22.10 -16.72
C THR A 319 8.46 21.07 -15.62
N ILE A 320 9.57 20.71 -14.98
CA ILE A 320 9.55 19.68 -13.95
C ILE A 320 8.84 20.22 -12.72
N TYR A 321 7.81 19.48 -12.28
CA TYR A 321 7.08 19.80 -11.06
C TYR A 321 8.03 19.94 -9.85
N LYS A 322 7.97 21.08 -9.16
CA LYS A 322 8.77 21.42 -7.96
C LYS A 322 10.29 21.28 -8.10
N ARG A 323 10.84 21.59 -9.28
CA ARG A 323 12.30 21.55 -9.55
C ARG A 323 13.13 22.24 -8.47
N ALA A 324 12.78 23.48 -8.13
CA ALA A 324 13.52 24.29 -7.17
C ALA A 324 13.55 23.67 -5.77
N GLU A 325 12.43 23.13 -5.31
CA GLU A 325 12.32 22.44 -4.03
C GLU A 325 13.11 21.13 -4.02
N ILE A 326 13.05 20.35 -5.10
CA ILE A 326 13.84 19.12 -5.25
C ILE A 326 15.34 19.42 -5.13
N LEU A 327 15.84 20.39 -5.91
CA LEU A 327 17.24 20.79 -5.88
C LEU A 327 17.66 21.29 -4.50
N LYS A 328 16.80 22.08 -3.85
CA LYS A 328 17.05 22.58 -2.50
C LYS A 328 17.20 21.44 -1.49
N VAL A 329 16.26 20.49 -1.46
CA VAL A 329 16.32 19.36 -0.52
C VAL A 329 17.56 18.50 -0.79
N LEU A 330 17.86 18.21 -2.06
CA LEU A 330 19.03 17.41 -2.43
C LEU A 330 20.34 18.13 -2.06
N ASN A 331 20.47 19.44 -2.30
CA ASN A 331 21.68 20.18 -1.94
C ASN A 331 21.93 20.23 -0.43
N GLU A 332 20.89 20.47 0.37
CA GLU A 332 20.97 20.44 1.84
C GLU A 332 21.38 19.05 2.34
N LEU A 333 20.79 17.99 1.79
CA LEU A 333 21.16 16.61 2.10
C LEU A 333 22.51 16.20 1.52
N GLY A 334 23.03 16.89 0.52
CA GLY A 334 24.34 16.66 -0.08
C GLY A 334 25.48 17.35 0.65
N GLY A 335 25.18 18.27 1.59
CA GLY A 335 26.17 19.09 2.28
C GLY A 335 26.63 20.32 1.48
N ASN A 336 25.81 20.82 0.56
CA ASN A 336 26.05 22.02 -0.26
C ASN A 336 27.31 22.01 -1.16
N GLU A 337 28.06 20.91 -1.22
CA GLU A 337 29.19 20.67 -2.12
C GLU A 337 29.00 19.37 -2.91
N VAL A 338 27.91 19.25 -3.66
CA VAL A 338 27.76 18.12 -4.59
C VAL A 338 28.63 18.37 -5.82
N ASP A 339 29.66 17.54 -6.04
CA ASP A 339 30.51 17.63 -7.25
C ASP A 339 29.79 17.08 -8.49
N LEU A 340 28.77 17.80 -8.94
CA LEU A 340 28.17 17.61 -10.25
C LEU A 340 29.17 18.13 -11.27
N GLY A 341 29.78 17.30 -12.11
CA GLY A 341 30.82 17.75 -13.06
C GLY A 341 30.39 19.00 -13.87
N GLU A 342 31.36 19.70 -14.45
CA GLU A 342 31.16 21.04 -15.06
C GLU A 342 29.96 21.14 -16.01
N ALA A 343 29.74 20.13 -16.86
CA ALA A 343 28.61 20.09 -17.78
C ALA A 343 27.24 20.15 -17.09
N LEU A 344 27.06 19.41 -15.98
CA LEU A 344 25.81 19.38 -15.23
C LEU A 344 25.58 20.68 -14.47
N ARG A 345 26.65 21.30 -13.93
CA ARG A 345 26.58 22.63 -13.29
C ARG A 345 26.14 23.71 -14.27
N ASN A 346 26.72 23.71 -15.47
CA ASN A 346 26.35 24.65 -16.52
C ASN A 346 24.88 24.45 -16.95
N HIS A 347 24.44 23.19 -17.08
CA HIS A 347 23.06 22.87 -17.41
C HIS A 347 22.06 23.35 -16.34
N LEU A 348 22.35 23.10 -15.07
CA LEU A 348 21.54 23.59 -13.94
C LEU A 348 21.38 25.13 -13.99
N TRP A 349 22.49 25.83 -14.19
CA TRP A 349 22.52 27.29 -14.29
C TRP A 349 21.70 27.83 -15.47
N GLU A 350 21.74 27.14 -16.62
CA GLU A 350 20.90 27.48 -17.78
C GLU A 350 19.41 27.34 -17.48
N GLN A 351 19.00 26.26 -16.80
CA GLN A 351 17.61 26.05 -16.41
C GLN A 351 17.13 27.08 -15.38
N GLU A 352 17.92 27.38 -14.36
CA GLU A 352 17.60 28.43 -13.37
C GLU A 352 17.39 29.80 -14.04
N LYS A 353 18.18 30.12 -15.06
CA LYS A 353 18.00 31.34 -15.85
C LYS A 353 16.70 31.35 -16.66
N LEU A 354 16.29 30.21 -17.21
CA LEU A 354 15.03 30.09 -17.95
C LEU A 354 13.83 30.23 -17.02
N GLU A 355 13.91 29.69 -15.80
CA GLU A 355 12.85 29.79 -14.78
C GLU A 355 12.70 31.21 -14.21
N GLN A 356 13.80 31.97 -14.11
CA GLN A 356 13.79 33.36 -13.65
C GLN A 356 13.29 34.37 -14.70
N GLN A 357 13.11 33.96 -15.96
CA GLN A 357 12.47 34.81 -16.95
C GLN A 357 10.96 34.84 -16.69
N PRO A 358 10.31 36.03 -16.66
CA PRO A 358 8.88 36.11 -16.47
C PRO A 358 8.19 35.36 -17.62
N GLN A 359 7.60 34.21 -17.31
CA GLN A 359 6.73 33.51 -18.24
C GLN A 359 5.62 34.49 -18.64
N GLN A 360 5.65 34.98 -19.88
CA GLN A 360 4.46 35.58 -20.48
C GLN A 360 3.38 34.52 -20.36
N SER A 361 2.40 34.80 -19.51
CA SER A 361 1.31 33.89 -19.20
C SER A 361 0.57 33.62 -20.51
N ARG A 362 0.90 32.52 -21.19
CA ARG A 362 -0.04 31.89 -22.12
C ARG A 362 -1.16 31.39 -21.23
N LYS A 363 -2.13 32.26 -20.97
CA LYS A 363 -3.44 31.87 -20.46
C LYS A 363 -3.93 30.79 -21.42
N LEU A 364 -3.90 29.54 -20.97
CA LEU A 364 -4.66 28.46 -21.59
C LEU A 364 -6.11 28.90 -21.52
N THR A 365 -6.58 29.54 -22.58
CA THR A 365 -7.98 29.89 -22.70
C THR A 365 -8.75 28.61 -22.98
N PHE A 366 -9.99 28.55 -22.50
CA PHE A 366 -10.94 27.44 -22.66
C PHE A 366 -11.09 26.91 -24.12
N ARG A 367 -10.58 27.65 -25.11
CA ARG A 367 -10.55 27.29 -26.53
C ARG A 367 -9.53 26.23 -26.95
N ASP A 368 -8.48 26.00 -26.17
CA ASP A 368 -7.43 25.03 -26.54
C ASP A 368 -7.74 23.59 -26.09
N ARG A 369 -8.89 23.38 -25.42
CA ARG A 369 -9.33 22.07 -24.90
C ARG A 369 -10.03 21.18 -25.94
N PHE A 370 -10.28 21.68 -27.17
CA PHE A 370 -10.94 20.93 -28.25
C PHE A 370 -10.24 21.09 -29.61
N SER A 371 -8.92 20.93 -29.65
CA SER A 371 -8.17 20.71 -30.90
C SER A 371 -7.24 19.52 -30.77
N SER A 372 -7.83 18.34 -30.52
CA SER A 372 -7.25 17.04 -30.85
C SER A 372 -8.39 16.03 -31.00
N ASN A 373 -9.17 16.20 -32.06
CA ASN A 373 -9.87 15.12 -32.76
C ASN A 373 -10.56 15.71 -33.99
N LYS A 374 -9.84 15.72 -35.12
CA LYS A 374 -10.44 15.72 -36.45
C LYS A 374 -10.00 14.44 -37.15
N VAL A 375 -10.70 13.35 -36.84
CA VAL A 375 -10.90 12.27 -37.81
C VAL A 375 -12.07 12.69 -38.67
N SER A 376 -11.86 12.73 -39.97
CA SER A 376 -12.84 13.05 -40.99
C SER A 376 -13.96 12.02 -41.03
N VAL A 377 -15.20 12.41 -40.69
CA VAL A 377 -16.41 11.67 -41.03
C VAL A 377 -17.45 12.67 -41.56
N SER A 378 -17.91 12.41 -42.79
CA SER A 378 -18.92 13.17 -43.52
C SER A 378 -20.30 13.08 -42.85
N SER A 379 -20.95 14.23 -42.65
CA SER A 379 -22.32 14.34 -42.12
C SER A 379 -23.40 14.13 -43.19
N PRO A 380 -24.52 13.46 -42.90
CA PRO A 380 -25.74 13.52 -43.74
C PRO A 380 -26.63 14.73 -43.35
N PRO A 381 -27.60 15.12 -44.21
CA PRO A 381 -28.32 16.40 -44.09
C PRO A 381 -29.46 16.38 -43.04
N PRO A 382 -29.97 17.55 -42.61
CA PRO A 382 -30.91 17.65 -41.49
C PRO A 382 -32.38 17.48 -41.92
N PRO A 383 -33.29 17.10 -41.00
CA PRO A 383 -34.74 17.19 -41.21
C PRO A 383 -35.31 18.56 -40.80
N PRO A 384 -36.49 18.97 -41.32
CA PRO A 384 -37.13 20.26 -41.05
C PRO A 384 -38.00 20.26 -39.77
N PRO A 385 -38.50 21.43 -39.31
CA PRO A 385 -38.78 21.72 -37.90
C PRO A 385 -40.22 21.43 -37.44
N SER A 386 -40.36 21.57 -36.12
CA SER A 386 -41.44 21.21 -35.19
C SER A 386 -42.79 21.93 -35.35
N SER A 387 -43.82 21.29 -34.77
CA SER A 387 -45.02 21.95 -34.27
C SER A 387 -45.51 21.25 -33.00
N ASP A 388 -45.35 21.92 -31.86
CA ASP A 388 -46.16 21.77 -30.64
C ASP A 388 -47.62 22.22 -30.95
N PRO A 389 -48.69 21.87 -30.16
CA PRO A 389 -48.68 22.12 -28.70
C PRO A 389 -49.65 21.34 -27.75
N ILE A 390 -49.46 21.60 -26.43
CA ILE A 390 -50.48 21.93 -25.40
C ILE A 390 -51.13 20.84 -24.48
N LEU A 391 -50.75 20.94 -23.19
CA LEU A 391 -51.56 21.09 -21.94
C LEU A 391 -52.06 19.93 -21.03
N VAL A 392 -51.97 20.27 -19.72
CA VAL A 392 -52.68 19.84 -18.47
C VAL A 392 -52.22 18.53 -17.81
N GLY A 393 -51.92 18.42 -16.51
CA GLY A 393 -51.91 19.36 -15.37
C GLY A 393 -52.08 18.62 -14.04
N ARG A 394 -51.70 19.28 -12.91
CA ARG A 394 -52.07 19.01 -11.49
C ARG A 394 -51.57 17.68 -10.87
N ASN A 395 -51.20 17.56 -9.59
CA ASN A 395 -51.58 18.26 -8.35
C ASN A 395 -50.55 18.02 -7.21
N ASN A 396 -50.60 18.93 -6.22
CA ASN A 396 -49.92 18.94 -4.91
C ASN A 396 -50.32 17.82 -3.93
N SER A 397 -49.44 17.51 -2.96
CA SER A 397 -49.66 17.63 -1.48
C SER A 397 -48.50 16.95 -0.73
N SER A 398 -47.69 17.65 0.07
CA SER A 398 -47.87 18.08 1.48
C SER A 398 -47.40 17.03 2.51
N GLY A 399 -46.47 17.40 3.40
CA GLY A 399 -46.21 16.66 4.64
C GLY A 399 -44.81 16.83 5.26
N SER A 400 -44.60 17.95 5.95
CA SER A 400 -43.51 18.20 6.92
C SER A 400 -43.73 17.36 8.20
N VAL A 401 -42.74 16.93 9.02
CA VAL A 401 -42.07 17.73 10.08
C VAL A 401 -41.05 16.82 10.84
N THR A 402 -39.82 17.33 10.98
CA THR A 402 -38.72 17.24 12.00
C THR A 402 -38.69 16.19 13.14
N LEU A 403 -37.48 15.69 13.49
CA LEU A 403 -36.64 16.23 14.59
C LEU A 403 -35.28 15.50 14.71
N GLU A 404 -34.22 16.32 14.74
CA GLU A 404 -33.01 16.29 15.58
C GLU A 404 -32.21 14.98 15.77
N ASN A 405 -30.98 14.97 15.24
CA ASN A 405 -29.86 14.29 15.89
C ASN A 405 -28.62 15.20 15.96
N VAL A 406 -28.06 15.22 17.16
CA VAL A 406 -26.95 16.04 17.65
C VAL A 406 -25.62 15.55 17.08
N LEU A 407 -24.89 16.43 16.40
CA LEU A 407 -23.50 16.25 15.99
C LEU A 407 -22.56 16.89 17.04
N PRO A 408 -21.43 16.25 17.39
CA PRO A 408 -20.25 16.96 17.90
C PRO A 408 -19.36 17.45 16.73
N PRO A 409 -18.47 18.43 16.96
CA PRO A 409 -18.15 19.42 15.95
C PRO A 409 -17.07 18.95 14.97
N SER A 410 -17.43 18.98 13.69
CA SER A 410 -16.52 19.09 12.56
C SER A 410 -15.80 20.44 12.62
N ARG A 411 -14.47 20.41 12.77
CA ARG A 411 -13.65 21.59 12.49
C ARG A 411 -13.60 21.78 10.98
N SER A 412 -14.15 22.91 10.55
CA SER A 412 -14.23 23.43 9.19
C SER A 412 -12.88 23.38 8.46
N ASN A 413 -12.86 22.63 7.35
CA ASN A 413 -11.88 22.82 6.28
C ASN A 413 -12.15 24.18 5.62
N SER A 414 -11.37 25.19 6.00
CA SER A 414 -11.14 26.36 5.16
C SER A 414 -10.05 26.01 4.15
N SER A 415 -10.37 26.12 2.86
CA SER A 415 -9.42 26.11 1.76
C SER A 415 -8.28 27.09 2.03
N THR A 416 -7.11 26.58 2.42
CA THR A 416 -5.89 27.38 2.54
C THR A 416 -4.95 27.03 1.40
N ASN A 417 -4.70 28.01 0.55
CA ASN A 417 -3.54 28.06 -0.34
C ASN A 417 -2.30 27.60 0.44
N LEU A 418 -1.66 26.53 -0.04
CA LEU A 418 -0.42 25.98 0.53
C LEU A 418 0.73 26.95 0.23
N HIS A 419 0.86 27.97 1.07
CA HIS A 419 2.12 28.68 1.24
C HIS A 419 2.97 27.86 2.21
N VAL A 420 3.95 27.15 1.66
CA VAL A 420 4.97 26.44 2.44
C VAL A 420 5.73 27.48 3.27
N HIS A 421 5.44 27.53 4.57
CA HIS A 421 6.23 28.33 5.50
C HIS A 421 7.53 27.58 5.78
N MET A 422 8.53 27.79 4.90
CA MET A 422 9.91 27.37 5.12
C MET A 422 10.49 28.16 6.29
N GLY A 423 10.27 27.67 7.51
CA GLY A 423 10.90 28.22 8.71
C GLY A 423 12.42 28.12 8.63
N ARG A 424 13.12 29.22 8.87
CA ARG A 424 14.58 29.25 9.09
C ARG A 424 14.92 28.39 10.30
N ARG A 425 15.35 27.14 10.08
CA ARG A 425 16.13 26.39 11.08
C ARG A 425 17.59 26.87 11.01
N ASN A 426 18.16 27.13 12.19
CA ASN A 426 19.52 27.64 12.34
C ASN A 426 20.54 26.69 11.69
N SER A 427 21.40 27.29 10.85
CA SER A 427 22.58 26.69 10.22
C SER A 427 23.62 26.29 11.28
N HIS A 428 23.47 25.10 11.85
CA HIS A 428 24.61 24.38 12.42
C HIS A 428 25.03 23.36 11.36
N SER A 429 26.30 23.43 10.96
CA SER A 429 26.96 22.52 10.00
C SER A 429 26.70 21.07 10.39
N ARG A 430 25.67 20.48 9.80
CA ARG A 430 25.21 19.11 10.03
C ARG A 430 26.17 18.19 9.29
N ALA A 431 26.88 17.33 10.00
CA ALA A 431 27.75 16.34 9.35
C ALA A 431 26.87 15.31 8.64
N VAL A 432 26.66 15.49 7.35
CA VAL A 432 25.87 14.58 6.52
C VAL A 432 26.61 13.25 6.38
N SER A 433 25.90 12.13 6.56
CA SER A 433 26.45 10.80 6.30
C SER A 433 26.97 10.67 4.87
N ALA A 434 28.19 10.16 4.72
CA ALA A 434 28.83 9.94 3.42
C ALA A 434 28.00 9.05 2.47
N THR A 435 27.22 8.11 3.02
CA THR A 435 26.32 7.27 2.22
C THR A 435 25.15 8.07 1.67
N THR A 436 24.57 8.96 2.49
CA THR A 436 23.51 9.88 2.07
C THR A 436 24.03 10.81 0.96
N GLN A 437 25.22 11.37 1.12
CA GLN A 437 25.86 12.22 0.09
C GLN A 437 26.02 11.50 -1.25
N ARG A 438 26.54 10.26 -1.24
CA ARG A 438 26.70 9.46 -2.47
C ARG A 438 25.36 9.16 -3.15
N LEU A 439 24.31 8.90 -2.37
CA LEU A 439 22.98 8.68 -2.93
C LEU A 439 22.41 9.96 -3.55
N VAL A 440 22.55 11.10 -2.87
CA VAL A 440 22.15 12.41 -3.40
C VAL A 440 22.88 12.72 -4.71
N GLU A 441 24.20 12.54 -4.74
CA GLU A 441 25.01 12.74 -5.94
C GLU A 441 24.52 11.85 -7.08
N ARG A 442 24.24 10.58 -6.80
CA ARG A 442 23.70 9.64 -7.78
C ARG A 442 22.34 10.10 -8.32
N VAL A 443 21.41 10.51 -7.45
CA VAL A 443 20.08 11.01 -7.86
C VAL A 443 20.21 12.21 -8.78
N LEU A 444 21.04 13.19 -8.40
CA LEU A 444 21.26 14.39 -9.20
C LEU A 444 21.88 14.08 -10.55
N ARG A 445 22.90 13.21 -10.60
CA ARG A 445 23.53 12.79 -11.86
C ARG A 445 22.53 12.09 -12.78
N GLU A 446 21.85 11.05 -12.29
CA GLU A 446 20.88 10.29 -13.08
C GLU A 446 19.77 11.20 -13.63
N TRP A 447 19.28 12.13 -12.81
CA TRP A 447 18.23 13.06 -13.21
C TRP A 447 18.68 14.07 -14.28
N LEU A 448 19.80 14.76 -14.05
CA LEU A 448 20.26 15.83 -14.94
C LEU A 448 20.83 15.29 -16.26
N GLU A 449 21.50 14.14 -16.24
CA GLU A 449 21.95 13.48 -17.47
C GLU A 449 20.77 13.06 -18.34
N ASN A 450 19.70 12.57 -17.72
CA ASN A 450 18.48 12.21 -18.42
C ASN A 450 17.79 13.44 -19.04
N GLU A 451 17.71 14.55 -18.30
CA GLU A 451 17.19 15.83 -18.79
C GLU A 451 17.95 16.33 -20.03
N MET A 452 19.28 16.37 -19.97
CA MET A 452 20.12 16.75 -21.11
C MET A 452 19.90 15.83 -22.33
N LYS A 453 19.73 14.53 -22.10
CA LYS A 453 19.46 13.55 -23.16
C LYS A 453 18.11 13.80 -23.86
N ILE A 454 17.08 14.21 -23.13
CA ILE A 454 15.79 14.56 -23.73
C ILE A 454 15.90 15.83 -24.57
N LEU A 455 16.52 16.87 -24.02
CA LEU A 455 16.65 18.15 -24.70
C LEU A 455 17.45 18.03 -26.01
N SER A 456 18.52 17.25 -26.00
CA SER A 456 19.28 16.94 -27.22
C SER A 456 18.47 16.14 -28.25
N GLN A 457 17.62 15.19 -27.80
CA GLN A 457 16.69 14.47 -28.69
C GLN A 457 15.67 15.41 -29.33
N ILE A 458 15.08 16.33 -28.56
CA ILE A 458 14.12 17.33 -29.05
C ILE A 458 14.78 18.26 -30.07
N GLN A 459 16.00 18.76 -29.78
CA GLN A 459 16.76 19.60 -30.70
C GLN A 459 17.05 18.88 -32.02
N THR A 460 17.43 17.60 -31.96
CA THR A 460 17.72 16.79 -33.16
C THR A 460 16.45 16.52 -33.98
N GLN A 461 15.31 16.25 -33.34
CA GLN A 461 14.02 16.07 -34.01
C GLN A 461 13.57 17.34 -34.72
N ASN A 462 13.68 18.51 -34.06
CA ASN A 462 13.33 19.79 -34.66
C ASN A 462 14.21 20.11 -35.88
N GLN A 463 15.53 19.87 -35.80
CA GLN A 463 16.44 20.05 -36.93
C GLN A 463 16.11 19.14 -38.11
N THR A 464 15.68 17.90 -37.84
CA THR A 464 15.29 16.93 -38.90
C THR A 464 13.95 17.30 -39.54
N GLN A 465 13.03 17.89 -38.77
CA GLN A 465 11.73 18.35 -39.25
C GLN A 465 11.86 19.62 -40.12
N ASP A 466 12.72 20.56 -39.72
CA ASP A 466 13.05 21.75 -40.52
C ASP A 466 13.73 21.38 -41.85
N GLN A 467 14.57 20.34 -41.88
CA GLN A 467 15.17 19.83 -43.12
C GLN A 467 14.16 19.14 -44.07
N ARG A 468 13.07 18.56 -43.55
CA ARG A 468 12.01 17.96 -44.39
C ARG A 468 11.05 19.00 -45.00
N ILE A 469 10.91 20.17 -44.37
CA ILE A 469 10.13 21.29 -44.91
C ILE A 469 10.92 22.02 -46.02
N ALA A 470 12.25 21.86 -46.06
CA ALA A 470 13.14 22.43 -47.06
C ALA A 470 13.33 21.54 -48.32
N ILE A 471 12.34 20.74 -48.74
CA ILE A 471 12.34 20.17 -50.10
C ILE A 471 11.93 21.30 -51.07
N PRO A 472 12.75 21.70 -52.04
CA PRO A 472 12.36 22.70 -53.01
C PRO A 472 11.24 22.12 -53.87
N VAL A 473 10.12 22.84 -53.98
CA VAL A 473 9.17 22.65 -55.08
C VAL A 473 9.94 22.96 -56.37
N ALA A 474 10.45 21.92 -57.04
CA ALA A 474 11.00 22.05 -58.37
C ALA A 474 9.86 22.44 -59.33
N GLN A 475 10.11 23.51 -60.08
CA GLN A 475 9.22 24.12 -61.08
C GLN A 475 8.97 23.20 -62.27
#